data_AF-A0A2V9VGV0-F1
#
_entry.id   AF-A0A2V9VGV0-F1
#
_cell.length_a   1.000
_cell.length_b   1.000
_cell.length_c   1.000
_cell.angle_alpha   90.00
_cell.angle_beta   90.00
_cell.angle_gamma   90.00
#
_symmetry.space_group_name_H-M   'P 1'
#
loop_
_entity.id
_entity.type
_entity.pdbx_description
1 polymer ?
#
loop_
_entity_poly.entity_id
_entity_poly.type
_entity_poly.pdbx_seq_one_letter_code
_entity_poly.pdbx_strand_id
1 'polypeptide(L)' 'AHPEARIVMVSSVGYQENIVAALQRGARHFVQKPVKPEVLYEVIKYVLGEDGAVANAASAGA' A
#
# COMPACT_ATOMS: atom_id res chain seq x y z
N ALA A 1 -5.86 5.84 -21.15
CA ALA A 1 -5.23 4.86 -20.24
C ALA A 1 -4.18 5.62 -19.43
N HIS A 2 -4.11 5.40 -18.12
CA HIS A 2 -3.27 6.17 -17.18
C HIS A 2 -2.15 5.28 -16.60
N PRO A 3 -1.09 4.96 -17.36
CA PRO A 3 0.02 4.15 -16.86
C PRO A 3 0.78 4.83 -15.70
N GLU A 4 0.66 6.14 -15.56
CA GLU A 4 1.23 6.96 -14.49
C GLU A 4 0.43 6.89 -13.18
N ALA A 5 -0.79 6.35 -13.21
CA ALA A 5 -1.64 6.27 -12.04
C ALA A 5 -0.98 5.40 -10.96
N ARG A 6 -0.94 5.93 -9.74
CA ARG A 6 -0.34 5.23 -8.61
C ARG A 6 -1.42 4.47 -7.86
N ILE A 7 -1.32 3.14 -7.87
CA ILE A 7 -2.35 2.26 -7.31
C ILE A 7 -1.94 1.78 -5.92
N VAL A 8 -2.85 1.91 -4.97
CA VAL A 8 -2.74 1.31 -3.62
C VAL A 8 -3.87 0.31 -3.45
N MET A 9 -3.55 -0.95 -3.15
CA MET A 9 -4.55 -1.99 -2.93
C MET A 9 -5.09 -1.92 -1.49
N VAL A 10 -6.37 -2.23 -1.29
CA VAL A 10 -6.94 -2.39 0.06
C VAL A 10 -7.52 -3.80 0.19
N SER A 11 -7.05 -4.57 1.18
CA SER A 11 -7.42 -6.00 1.33
C SER A 11 -7.76 -6.39 2.77
N SER A 12 -8.51 -7.47 2.96
CA SER A 12 -8.82 -8.06 4.27
C SER A 12 -7.75 -9.07 4.70
N VAL A 13 -7.78 -9.49 5.97
CA VAL A 13 -6.93 -10.58 6.49
C VAL A 13 -7.23 -11.89 5.76
N GLY A 14 -6.20 -12.70 5.48
CA GLY A 14 -6.32 -13.99 4.79
C GLY A 14 -6.16 -13.95 3.26
N TYR A 15 -6.05 -12.77 2.65
CA TYR A 15 -5.95 -12.59 1.20
C TYR A 15 -4.52 -12.27 0.73
N GLN A 16 -3.52 -12.97 1.26
CA GLN A 16 -2.10 -12.71 0.91
C GLN A 16 -1.82 -12.90 -0.58
N GLU A 17 -2.39 -13.93 -1.21
CA GLU A 17 -2.19 -14.19 -2.65
C GLU A 17 -2.68 -13.03 -3.52
N ASN A 18 -3.83 -12.44 -3.17
CA ASN A 18 -4.37 -11.28 -3.89
C ASN A 18 -3.51 -10.03 -3.73
N ILE A 19 -2.91 -9.84 -2.55
CA ILE A 19 -1.97 -8.74 -2.28
C ILE A 19 -0.72 -8.92 -3.15
N VAL A 20 -0.12 -10.12 -3.15
CA VAL A 20 1.06 -10.43 -3.96
C VAL A 20 0.75 -10.23 -5.45
N ALA A 21 -0.39 -10.70 -5.93
CA ALA A 21 -0.80 -10.55 -7.32
C ALA A 21 -0.97 -9.07 -7.72
N ALA A 22 -1.51 -8.22 -6.85
CA ALA A 22 -1.65 -6.79 -7.15
C ALA A 22 -0.32 -6.06 -7.18
N LEU A 23 0.60 -6.38 -6.25
CA LEU A 23 1.94 -5.82 -6.23
C LEU A 23 2.71 -6.22 -7.49
N GLN A 24 2.65 -7.49 -7.90
CA GLN A 24 3.26 -7.98 -9.15
C GLN A 24 2.69 -7.29 -10.40
N ARG A 25 1.43 -6.87 -10.37
CA ARG A 25 0.76 -6.12 -11.45
C ARG A 25 1.04 -4.61 -11.43
N GLY A 26 1.85 -4.13 -10.49
CA GLY A 26 2.30 -2.73 -10.44
C GLY A 26 1.61 -1.86 -9.39
N ALA A 27 0.83 -2.44 -8.47
CA ALA A 27 0.41 -1.69 -7.28
C ALA A 27 1.64 -1.23 -6.50
N ARG A 28 1.63 0.02 -6.08
CA ARG A 28 2.76 0.66 -5.37
C ARG A 28 2.77 0.29 -3.89
N HIS A 29 1.61 0.01 -3.31
CA HIS A 29 1.50 -0.45 -1.93
C HIS A 29 0.14 -1.14 -1.68
N PHE A 30 -0.08 -1.59 -0.44
CA PHE A 30 -1.34 -2.13 0.03
C PHE A 30 -1.63 -1.66 1.46
N VAL A 31 -2.89 -1.62 1.83
CA VAL A 31 -3.38 -1.33 3.19
C VAL A 31 -4.34 -2.43 3.63
N GLN A 32 -4.17 -2.91 4.86
CA GLN A 32 -5.04 -3.93 5.42
C GLN A 32 -6.28 -3.31 6.10
N LYS A 33 -7.44 -3.92 5.89
CA LYS A 33 -8.66 -3.60 6.64
C LYS A 33 -8.64 -4.26 8.02
N PRO A 34 -9.16 -3.60 9.07
CA PRO A 34 -9.75 -2.26 9.07
C PRO A 34 -8.68 -1.16 8.92
N VAL A 35 -8.94 -0.18 8.06
CA VAL A 35 -7.95 0.86 7.73
C VAL A 35 -7.96 1.92 8.82
N LYS A 36 -6.79 2.16 9.43
CA LYS A 36 -6.57 3.32 10.30
C LYS A 36 -6.28 4.55 9.44
N PRO A 37 -6.98 5.68 9.64
CA PRO A 37 -6.78 6.89 8.83
C PRO A 37 -5.31 7.35 8.78
N GLU A 38 -4.62 7.29 9.92
CA GLU A 38 -3.22 7.74 10.05
C GLU A 38 -2.30 6.94 9.14
N VAL A 39 -2.47 5.61 9.14
CA VAL A 39 -1.71 4.69 8.27
C VAL A 39 -2.01 4.94 6.79
N LEU A 40 -3.27 5.21 6.46
CA LEU A 40 -3.65 5.53 5.07
C LEU A 40 -2.97 6.81 4.58
N TYR A 41 -2.93 7.85 5.42
CA TYR A 41 -2.25 9.10 5.09
C TYR A 41 -0.75 8.89 4.84
N GLU A 42 -0.08 8.11 5.66
CA GLU A 42 1.34 7.78 5.48
C GLU A 42 1.59 7.03 4.15
N VAL A 43 0.73 6.06 3.83
CA VAL A 43 0.83 5.29 2.57
C VAL A 43 0.60 6.20 1.36
N ILE A 44 -0.34 7.13 1.43
CA ILE A 44 -0.60 8.07 0.34
C ILE A 44 0.61 8.99 0.14
N LYS A 45 1.16 9.59 1.21
CA LYS A 45 2.36 10.45 1.12
C LYS A 45 3.55 9.70 0.52
N TYR A 46 3.77 8.47 0.96
CA TYR A 46 4.79 7.58 0.41
C TYR A 46 4.62 7.37 -1.10
N VAL A 47 3.41 7.00 -1.53
CA VAL A 47 3.13 6.72 -2.94
C VAL A 47 3.25 7.98 -3.79
N LEU A 48 2.83 9.14 -3.29
CA LEU A 48 2.97 10.43 -3.99
C LEU A 48 4.43 10.91 -4.10
N GLY A 49 5.36 10.30 -3.35
CA GLY A 49 6.76 10.70 -3.33
C GLY A 49 7.02 11.96 -2.50
N GLU A 50 6.08 12.31 -1.61
CA GLU A 50 6.20 13.47 -0.71
C GLU A 50 7.19 13.19 0.43
N ASP A 51 7.55 11.92 0.68
CA ASP A 51 8.54 11.51 1.67
C ASP A 51 9.43 10.38 1.12
N GLY A 52 10.65 10.72 0.70
CA GLY A 52 11.72 9.76 0.35
C GLY A 52 12.26 8.95 1.54
N ALA A 53 11.51 8.80 2.65
CA ALA A 53 12.05 8.40 3.94
C ALA A 53 11.29 7.28 4.70
N VAL A 54 10.15 6.77 4.24
CA VAL A 54 9.38 5.76 5.02
C VAL A 54 9.64 4.32 4.56
N ALA A 55 10.89 3.89 4.66
CA ALA A 55 11.28 2.49 4.46
C ALA A 55 10.96 1.55 5.64
N ASN A 56 10.33 2.04 6.73
CA ASN A 56 10.26 1.33 8.01
C ASN A 56 8.86 0.96 8.54
N ALA A 57 7.76 1.26 7.85
CA ALA A 57 6.40 1.00 8.39
C ALA A 57 5.85 -0.41 8.08
N ALA A 58 6.50 -1.20 7.23
CA ALA A 58 5.96 -2.48 6.76
C ALA A 58 6.20 -3.69 7.69
N SER A 59 6.84 -3.52 8.86
CA SER A 59 7.16 -4.64 9.77
C SER A 59 6.21 -4.78 10.98
N ALA A 60 5.15 -3.98 11.11
CA ALA A 60 4.25 -4.03 12.27
C ALA A 60 3.01 -4.95 12.06
N GLY A 61 3.23 -6.13 11.47
CA GLY A 61 2.17 -7.09 11.15
C GLY A 61 2.57 -8.55 11.34
N ALA A 62 3.40 -8.84 12.35
CA ALA A 62 3.68 -10.18 12.87
C ALA A 62 2.95 -10.37 14.21
#